data_AF-A0A0F9FWE1-F1
#
_entry.id   AF-A0A0F9FWE1-F1
#
_cell.length_a   1.000
_cell.length_b   1.000
_cell.length_c   1.000
_cell.angle_alpha   90.00
_cell.angle_beta   90.00
_cell.angle_gamma   90.00
#
_symmetry.space_group_name_H-M   'P 1'
#
loop_
_entity.id
_entity.type
_entity.pdbx_description
1 polymer ?
#
loop_
_entity_poly.entity_id
_entity_poly.type
_entity_poly.pdbx_seq_one_letter_code
_entity_poly.pdbx_strand_id
1 'polypeptide(L)'
;MKYHSPLADIAPKKVRGVLQALNSQLRVDVGYASVSSTDFESRIISPHNLVFDGMRWHVRAYCEKNRDFRDFVLTRFNGEYEFEGNAEYDQSHDTLWQTQLDVVIEPDPRLTPERAHIIALDHQMSKQPNGRYQRTINV
;
A
#
# COMPACT_ATOMS: atom_id res chain seq x y z
N MET A 1 -15.92 -6.54 -27.65
CA MET A 1 -16.09 -6.27 -26.21
C MET A 1 -14.84 -5.57 -25.70
N LYS A 2 -14.92 -4.30 -25.32
CA LYS A 2 -13.83 -3.62 -24.61
C LYS A 2 -13.91 -4.06 -23.15
N TYR A 3 -13.00 -4.94 -22.72
CA TYR A 3 -12.77 -5.19 -21.31
C TYR A 3 -12.28 -3.88 -20.70
N HIS A 4 -13.17 -3.13 -20.05
CA HIS A 4 -12.73 -2.09 -19.12
C HIS A 4 -12.18 -2.86 -17.93
N SER A 5 -10.87 -2.75 -17.74
CA SER A 5 -10.27 -3.21 -16.50
C SER A 5 -10.99 -2.52 -15.34
N PRO A 6 -11.45 -3.22 -14.29
CA PRO A 6 -12.04 -2.59 -13.11
C PRO A 6 -11.04 -1.73 -12.32
N LEU A 7 -9.78 -1.74 -12.76
CA LEU A 7 -8.72 -0.85 -12.32
C LEU A 7 -9.08 0.58 -12.73
N ALA A 8 -9.11 1.47 -11.75
CA ALA A 8 -9.29 2.89 -12.03
C ALA A 8 -8.19 3.34 -13.01
N ASP A 9 -8.61 3.87 -14.16
CA ASP A 9 -7.67 4.41 -15.15
C ASP A 9 -6.96 5.62 -14.52
N ILE A 10 -5.65 5.48 -14.30
CA ILE A 10 -4.83 6.55 -13.73
C ILE A 10 -4.09 7.23 -14.88
N ALA A 11 -4.35 8.52 -15.05
CA ALA A 11 -3.65 9.33 -16.02
C ALA A 11 -2.12 9.18 -15.83
N PRO A 12 -1.35 8.82 -16.88
CA PRO A 12 0.09 8.56 -16.78
C PRO A 12 0.89 9.70 -16.12
N LYS A 13 0.41 10.94 -16.24
CA LYS A 13 1.00 12.11 -15.58
C LYS A 13 1.05 12.01 -14.06
N LYS A 14 0.02 11.42 -13.42
CA LYS A 14 -0.03 11.23 -11.96
C LYS A 14 1.02 10.22 -11.50
N VAL A 15 1.23 9.15 -12.27
CA VAL A 15 2.26 8.16 -11.95
C VAL A 15 3.66 8.74 -12.19
N ARG A 16 3.84 9.50 -13.29
CA ARG A 16 5.14 10.05 -13.69
C ARG A 16 5.73 10.99 -12.63
N GLY A 17 4.93 11.90 -12.06
CA GLY A 17 5.42 12.82 -11.02
C GLY A 17 5.97 12.09 -9.80
N VAL A 18 5.25 11.05 -9.34
CA VAL A 18 5.68 10.19 -8.23
C VAL A 18 6.94 9.41 -8.59
N LEU A 19 7.00 8.79 -9.78
CA LEU A 19 8.19 8.06 -10.23
C LEU A 19 9.43 8.95 -10.32
N GLN A 20 9.26 10.19 -10.79
CA GLN A 20 10.34 11.16 -10.83
C GLN A 20 10.83 11.52 -9.42
N ALA A 21 9.91 11.77 -8.48
CA ALA A 21 10.27 12.03 -7.08
C ALA A 21 11.01 10.85 -6.44
N LEU A 22 10.56 9.62 -6.66
CA LEU A 22 11.20 8.40 -6.16
C LEU A 22 12.60 8.21 -6.73
N ASN A 23 12.76 8.30 -8.06
CA ASN A 23 14.04 8.07 -8.73
C ASN A 23 15.10 9.12 -8.36
N SER A 24 14.67 10.35 -8.08
CA SER A 24 15.55 11.47 -7.73
C SER A 24 15.63 11.73 -6.22
N GLN A 25 14.97 10.92 -5.39
CA GLN A 25 14.88 11.10 -3.94
C GLN A 25 14.44 12.52 -3.54
N LEU A 26 13.35 13.00 -4.13
CA LEU A 26 12.82 14.35 -3.91
C LEU A 26 11.53 14.33 -3.08
N ARG A 27 11.33 15.40 -2.31
CA ARG A 27 10.02 15.77 -1.79
C ARG A 27 9.16 16.35 -2.90
N VAL A 28 7.85 16.21 -2.72
CA VAL A 28 6.89 16.76 -3.67
C VAL A 28 5.71 17.38 -2.96
N ASP A 29 5.34 18.60 -3.35
CA ASP A 29 4.04 19.18 -3.05
C ASP A 29 3.05 18.81 -4.15
N VAL A 30 1.88 18.34 -3.74
CA VAL A 30 0.78 17.98 -4.63
C VAL A 30 -0.55 18.11 -3.90
N GLY A 31 -1.59 18.52 -4.63
CA GLY A 31 -2.95 18.55 -4.09
C GLY A 31 -3.48 17.14 -3.82
N TYR A 32 -4.01 16.91 -2.62
CA TYR A 32 -4.57 15.62 -2.22
C TYR A 32 -5.91 15.78 -1.52
N ALA A 33 -6.92 15.04 -2.00
CA ALA A 33 -8.21 14.93 -1.32
C ALA A 33 -8.17 13.79 -0.30
N SER A 34 -8.43 14.10 0.98
CA SER A 34 -8.54 13.07 2.02
C SER A 34 -9.99 12.57 2.15
N VAL A 35 -10.22 11.51 2.93
CA VAL A 35 -11.60 11.07 3.24
C VAL A 35 -12.28 12.04 4.21
N SER A 36 -11.48 12.70 5.07
CA SER A 36 -11.97 13.63 6.09
C SER A 36 -12.16 15.06 5.60
N SER A 37 -11.67 15.39 4.41
CA SER A 37 -11.76 16.71 3.78
C SER A 37 -11.96 16.54 2.28
N THR A 38 -13.07 17.04 1.76
CA THR A 38 -13.41 16.97 0.33
C THR A 38 -12.58 17.93 -0.54
N ASP A 39 -11.89 18.87 0.09
CA ASP A 39 -11.06 19.84 -0.62
C ASP A 39 -9.68 19.27 -0.89
N PHE A 40 -9.13 19.57 -2.07
CA PHE A 40 -7.73 19.28 -2.38
C PHE A 40 -6.84 20.22 -1.59
N GLU A 41 -6.17 19.67 -0.60
CA GLU A 41 -5.20 20.41 0.18
C GLU A 41 -3.80 20.05 -0.29
N SER A 42 -2.90 21.03 -0.32
CA SER A 42 -1.47 20.79 -0.58
C SER A 42 -0.89 19.83 0.47
N ARG A 43 0.04 18.98 0.01
CA ARG A 43 0.70 17.93 0.78
C ARG A 43 2.13 17.83 0.29
N ILE A 44 3.05 18.33 1.11
CA ILE A 44 4.47 18.05 0.97
C ILE A 44 4.73 16.64 1.52
N ILE A 45 5.16 15.74 0.65
CA ILE A 45 5.44 14.35 0.99
C ILE A 45 6.85 13.93 0.51
N SER A 46 7.50 13.04 1.27
CA SER A 46 8.71 12.33 0.87
C SER A 46 8.35 10.90 0.46
N PRO A 47 8.09 10.62 -0.83
CA PRO A 47 7.73 9.29 -1.29
C PRO A 47 8.91 8.32 -1.24
N HIS A 48 8.66 7.07 -0.86
CA HIS A 48 9.71 6.03 -0.87
C HIS A 48 9.31 4.70 -1.53
N ASN A 49 8.01 4.36 -1.64
CA ASN A 49 7.58 3.19 -2.41
C ASN A 49 6.33 3.50 -3.24
N LEU A 50 6.28 2.95 -4.45
CA LEU A 50 5.08 2.90 -5.30
C LEU A 50 4.57 1.45 -5.34
N VAL A 51 3.35 1.23 -4.90
CA VAL A 51 2.75 -0.10 -4.73
C VAL A 51 1.45 -0.20 -5.50
N PHE A 52 1.22 -1.34 -6.13
CA PHE A 52 -0.07 -1.68 -6.73
C PHE A 52 -0.71 -2.83 -5.95
N ASP A 53 -1.87 -2.59 -5.34
CA ASP A 53 -2.54 -3.56 -4.46
C ASP A 53 -3.50 -4.53 -5.20
N GLY A 54 -3.47 -4.51 -6.54
CA GLY A 54 -4.43 -5.24 -7.38
C GLY A 54 -5.66 -4.43 -7.79
N MET A 55 -5.86 -3.22 -7.25
CA MET A 55 -6.95 -2.32 -7.62
C MET A 55 -6.50 -0.88 -7.88
N ARG A 56 -5.56 -0.37 -7.07
CA ARG A 56 -5.15 1.03 -7.04
C ARG A 56 -3.63 1.13 -6.88
N TRP A 57 -3.09 2.20 -7.45
CA TRP A 57 -1.72 2.62 -7.16
C TRP A 57 -1.69 3.45 -5.89
N HIS A 58 -0.78 3.09 -5.00
CA HIS A 58 -0.49 3.76 -3.75
C HIS A 58 0.95 4.24 -3.75
N VAL A 59 1.19 5.41 -3.18
CA VAL A 59 2.53 5.82 -2.79
C VAL A 59 2.61 5.84 -1.26
N ARG A 60 3.60 5.13 -0.72
CA ARG A 60 3.98 5.22 0.68
C ARG A 60 4.97 6.37 0.83
N ALA A 61 4.66 7.32 1.71
CA ALA A 61 5.43 8.54 1.86
C ALA A 61 5.37 9.11 3.28
N TYR A 62 6.44 9.77 3.71
CA TYR A 62 6.38 10.64 4.89
C TYR A 62 5.60 11.91 4.56
N CYS A 63 4.61 12.27 5.37
CA CYS A 63 3.78 13.45 5.17
C CYS A 63 4.13 14.53 6.20
N GLU A 64 4.64 15.68 5.77
CA GLU A 64 5.09 16.74 6.69
C GLU A 64 3.94 17.32 7.52
N LYS A 65 2.74 17.44 6.92
CA LYS A 65 1.54 17.91 7.63
C LYS A 65 1.18 16.99 8.80
N ASN A 66 1.32 15.67 8.61
CA ASN A 66 0.97 14.68 9.62
C ASN A 66 2.16 14.26 10.49
N ARG A 67 3.38 14.59 10.08
CA ARG A 67 4.65 14.16 10.67
C ARG A 67 4.77 12.65 10.82
N ASP A 68 4.27 11.91 9.82
CA ASP A 68 4.19 10.45 9.86
C ASP A 68 4.10 9.83 8.45
N PHE A 69 4.45 8.54 8.34
CA PHE A 69 4.36 7.75 7.11
C PHE A 69 2.93 7.31 6.81
N ARG A 70 2.49 7.49 5.56
CA ARG A 70 1.12 7.19 5.13
C ARG A 70 1.07 6.68 3.70
N ASP A 71 -0.01 5.96 3.42
CA ASP A 71 -0.36 5.52 2.07
C ASP A 71 -1.30 6.54 1.40
N PHE A 72 -0.91 7.00 0.22
CA PHE A 72 -1.68 7.91 -0.59
C PHE A 72 -2.10 7.24 -1.89
N VAL A 73 -3.40 7.19 -2.17
CA VAL A 73 -3.93 6.67 -3.43
C VAL A 73 -3.78 7.69 -4.54
N LEU A 74 -3.14 7.32 -5.66
CA LEU A 74 -2.84 8.24 -6.76
C LEU A 74 -4.10 8.81 -7.44
N THR A 75 -5.24 8.12 -7.35
CA THR A 75 -6.51 8.61 -7.89
C THR A 75 -6.97 9.92 -7.24
N ARG A 76 -6.57 10.18 -5.99
CA ARG A 76 -6.92 11.39 -5.22
C ARG A 76 -5.91 12.53 -5.33
N PHE A 77 -4.90 12.38 -6.19
CA PHE A 77 -3.94 13.46 -6.47
C PHE A 77 -4.55 14.41 -7.50
N ASN A 78 -4.31 15.70 -7.35
CA ASN A 78 -4.75 16.75 -8.27
C ASN A 78 -3.69 17.84 -8.39
N GLY A 79 -3.76 18.59 -9.49
CA GLY A 79 -2.76 19.61 -9.81
C GLY A 79 -1.49 19.04 -10.42
N GLU A 80 -0.47 19.88 -10.45
CA GLU A 80 0.88 19.53 -10.89
C GLU A 80 1.75 19.20 -9.66
N TYR A 81 2.86 18.52 -9.90
CA TYR A 81 3.83 18.16 -8.86
C TYR A 81 4.89 19.26 -8.77
N GLU A 82 5.07 19.82 -7.59
CA GLU A 82 6.13 20.80 -7.30
C GLU A 82 7.22 20.11 -6.48
N PHE A 83 8.48 20.14 -6.95
CA PHE A 83 9.58 19.42 -6.29
C PHE A 83 10.26 20.30 -5.25
N GLU A 84 10.10 19.93 -3.98
CA GLU A 84 10.50 20.71 -2.79
C GLU A 84 11.90 20.33 -2.27
N GLY A 85 12.81 20.02 -3.19
CA GLY A 85 14.18 19.57 -2.90
C GLY A 85 14.27 18.12 -2.42
N ASN A 86 15.36 17.79 -1.74
CA ASN A 86 15.67 16.40 -1.36
C ASN A 86 14.69 15.86 -0.31
N ALA A 87 14.33 14.58 -0.44
CA ALA A 87 13.60 13.82 0.56
C ALA A 87 14.40 13.78 1.87
N GLU A 88 13.76 14.18 2.96
CA GLU A 88 14.35 14.12 4.30
C GLU A 88 14.14 12.75 4.95
N TYR A 89 13.10 12.04 4.52
CA TYR A 89 12.69 10.74 5.06
C TYR A 89 12.58 9.73 3.92
N ASP A 90 13.15 8.55 4.14
CA ASP A 90 13.11 7.41 3.22
C ASP A 90 12.54 6.17 3.91
N GLN A 91 12.55 5.05 3.19
CA GLN A 91 12.05 3.76 3.67
C GLN A 91 12.73 3.30 4.98
N SER A 92 13.99 3.68 5.24
CA SER A 92 14.71 3.26 6.46
C SER A 92 14.16 3.92 7.73
N HIS A 93 13.47 5.04 7.58
CA HIS A 93 12.83 5.78 8.66
C HIS A 93 11.39 5.31 8.94
N ASP A 94 10.77 4.55 8.04
CA ASP A 94 9.43 3.98 8.23
C ASP A 94 9.51 2.64 8.97
N THR A 95 9.47 2.71 10.31
CA THR A 95 9.52 1.52 11.17
C THR A 95 8.44 0.51 10.82
N LEU A 96 7.21 0.96 10.51
CA LEU A 96 6.10 0.04 10.19
C LEU A 96 6.38 -0.71 8.88
N TRP A 97 6.95 -0.01 7.89
CA TRP A 97 7.32 -0.63 6.62
C TRP A 97 8.52 -1.58 6.74
N GLN A 98 9.48 -1.28 7.61
CA GLN A 98 10.65 -2.15 7.85
C GLN A 98 10.32 -3.35 8.75
N THR A 99 9.18 -3.32 9.44
CA THR A 99 8.80 -4.39 10.36
C THR A 99 8.32 -5.61 9.59
N GLN A 100 9.11 -6.69 9.64
CA GLN A 100 8.69 -7.99 9.14
C GLN A 100 7.76 -8.67 10.15
N LEU A 101 6.65 -9.23 9.67
CA LEU A 101 5.65 -9.89 10.48
C LEU A 101 5.43 -11.32 10.00
N ASP A 102 5.30 -12.23 10.96
CA ASP A 102 4.84 -13.59 10.72
C ASP A 102 3.31 -13.61 10.84
N VAL A 103 2.63 -13.61 9.70
CA VAL A 103 1.18 -13.74 9.63
C VAL A 103 0.82 -15.21 9.58
N VAL A 104 0.14 -15.68 10.63
CA VAL A 104 -0.39 -17.04 10.68
C VAL A 104 -1.82 -17.04 10.19
N ILE A 105 -2.06 -17.74 9.09
CA ILE A 105 -3.42 -18.01 8.58
C ILE A 105 -3.85 -19.43 8.92
N GLU A 106 -5.14 -19.60 9.14
CA GLU A 106 -5.78 -20.87 9.49
C GLU A 106 -7.20 -20.95 8.92
N PRO A 107 -7.78 -22.14 8.76
CA PRO A 107 -9.17 -22.27 8.36
C PRO A 107 -10.09 -21.62 9.41
N ASP A 108 -11.23 -21.08 8.95
CA ASP A 108 -12.24 -20.52 9.84
C ASP A 108 -12.61 -21.54 10.94
N PRO A 109 -12.47 -21.18 12.24
CA PRO A 109 -12.73 -22.10 13.35
C PRO A 109 -14.14 -22.69 13.38
N ARG A 110 -15.10 -22.09 12.67
CA ARG A 110 -16.51 -22.52 12.61
C ARG A 110 -16.75 -23.65 11.59
N LEU A 111 -15.76 -24.03 10.79
CA LEU A 111 -15.89 -25.10 9.80
C LEU A 111 -15.88 -26.49 10.45
N THR A 112 -16.54 -27.45 9.80
CA THR A 112 -16.37 -28.86 10.18
C THR A 112 -14.93 -29.31 9.88
N PRO A 113 -14.42 -30.35 10.56
CA PRO A 113 -13.06 -30.84 10.35
C PRO A 113 -12.74 -31.17 8.88
N GLU A 114 -13.71 -31.72 8.14
CA GLU A 114 -13.56 -32.10 6.73
C GLU A 114 -13.42 -30.86 5.84
N ARG A 115 -14.24 -29.82 6.08
CA ARG A 115 -14.16 -28.55 5.36
C ARG A 115 -12.87 -27.81 5.68
N ALA A 116 -12.46 -27.79 6.95
CA ALA A 116 -11.19 -27.20 7.37
C ALA A 116 -9.99 -27.88 6.68
N HIS A 117 -10.05 -29.20 6.50
CA HIS A 117 -9.02 -29.93 5.76
C HIS A 117 -8.96 -29.54 4.27
N ILE A 118 -10.10 -29.36 3.60
CA ILE A 118 -10.12 -28.92 2.19
C ILE A 118 -9.51 -27.51 2.07
N ILE A 119 -9.91 -26.56 2.92
CA ILE A 119 -9.33 -25.20 2.93
C ILE A 119 -7.81 -25.25 3.20
N ALA A 120 -7.37 -26.13 4.10
CA ALA A 120 -5.96 -26.31 4.37
C ALA A 120 -5.17 -26.77 3.14
N LEU A 121 -5.74 -27.66 2.31
CA LEU A 121 -5.12 -28.08 1.06
C LEU A 121 -5.01 -26.93 0.06
N ASP A 122 -6.10 -26.18 -0.16
CA ASP A 122 -6.15 -25.06 -1.11
C ASP A 122 -5.13 -23.95 -0.77
N HIS A 123 -4.92 -23.71 0.52
CA HIS A 123 -4.04 -22.65 1.02
C HIS A 123 -2.65 -23.14 1.47
N GLN A 124 -2.31 -24.41 1.23
CA GLN A 124 -1.02 -25.03 1.57
C GLN A 124 -0.68 -24.92 3.07
N MET A 125 -1.67 -25.15 3.92
CA MET A 125 -1.52 -25.16 5.37
C MET A 125 -1.06 -26.54 5.87
N SER A 126 -0.21 -26.55 6.89
CA SER A 126 0.24 -27.79 7.54
C SER A 126 -0.49 -28.00 8.87
N LYS A 127 -0.75 -29.27 9.21
CA LYS A 127 -1.33 -29.62 10.51
C LYS A 127 -0.28 -29.41 11.60
N GLN A 128 -0.59 -28.57 12.56
CA GLN A 128 0.26 -28.22 13.70
C GLN A 128 0.06 -29.21 14.86
N PRO A 129 1.00 -29.27 15.84
CA PRO A 129 0.89 -30.17 17.00
C PRO A 129 -0.38 -29.98 17.84
N ASN A 130 -0.95 -28.76 17.84
CA ASN A 130 -2.21 -28.45 18.50
C ASN A 130 -3.46 -28.97 17.73
N GLY A 131 -3.26 -29.69 16.63
CA GLY A 131 -4.31 -30.27 15.80
C GLY A 131 -4.91 -29.33 14.75
N ARG A 132 -4.58 -28.04 14.77
CA ARG A 132 -5.09 -27.03 13.81
C ARG A 132 -4.25 -27.00 12.54
N TYR A 133 -4.86 -26.61 11.42
CA TYR A 133 -4.11 -26.31 10.20
C TYR A 133 -3.66 -24.85 10.21
N GLN A 134 -2.39 -24.60 9.95
CA GLN A 134 -1.84 -23.24 9.89
C GLN A 134 -0.80 -23.13 8.78
N ARG A 135 -0.66 -21.92 8.23
CA ARG A 135 0.45 -21.51 7.38
C ARG A 135 0.98 -20.18 7.87
N THR A 136 2.29 -20.09 8.07
CA THR A 136 2.98 -18.83 8.34
C THR A 136 3.39 -18.19 7.02
N ILE A 137 3.07 -16.91 6.88
CA ILE A 137 3.47 -16.07 5.76
C ILE A 137 4.30 -14.94 6.35
N ASN A 138 5.53 -14.80 5.89
CA ASN A 138 6.39 -13.68 6.25
C ASN A 138 6.07 -12.51 5.31
N VAL A 139 5.71 -11.36 5.87
CA VAL A 139 5.33 -10.14 5.16
C VAL A 139 6.06 -8.92 5.70
#